data_AF-A0A923XMC7-F1
#
_entry.id   AF-A0A923XMC7-F1
#
_cell.length_a   1.000
_cell.length_b   1.000
_cell.length_c   1.000
_cell.angle_alpha   90.00
_cell.angle_beta   90.00
_cell.angle_gamma   90.00
#
_symmetry.space_group_name_H-M   'P 1'
#
loop_
_entity.id
_entity.type
_entity.pdbx_description
1 polymer ?
#
loop_
_entity_poly.entity_id
_entity_poly.type
_entity_poly.pdbx_seq_one_letter_code
_entity_poly.pdbx_strand_id
1 'polypeptide(L)'
;MKKLIIAAALAMIALPSYASSLPDAEIAQKFSVSTGPSLAVDFKVSPRASLGASVGSPLYRGFFASGLYDVRFLYKFVNEGKFAVSGLIGAAGNPGFNNGYGYPIGVEAGVAMSFKFTPEFTGRLNLVGSVPFAGSANYDFFRFVAPSSGIEIGYRFNRTFELTLGGNGQGDVLGLNVHF
;
A
#
# COMPACT_ATOMS: atom_id res chain seq x y z
N MET A 1 -17.37 -1.50 -24.93
CA MET A 1 -16.04 -1.04 -25.40
C MET A 1 -15.64 0.35 -24.91
N LYS A 2 -16.48 1.40 -24.98
CA LYS A 2 -16.12 2.77 -24.55
C LYS A 2 -15.71 2.93 -23.07
N LYS A 3 -16.25 2.11 -22.15
CA LYS A 3 -15.86 2.13 -20.72
C LYS A 3 -14.47 1.53 -20.43
N LEU A 4 -14.00 0.61 -21.27
CA LEU A 4 -12.68 -0.03 -21.13
C LEU A 4 -11.55 0.93 -21.52
N ILE A 5 -11.82 1.81 -22.49
CA ILE A 5 -10.87 2.81 -23.00
C ILE A 5 -10.64 3.93 -21.98
N ILE A 6 -11.66 4.30 -21.21
CA ILE A 6 -11.52 5.31 -20.13
C ILE A 6 -10.73 4.73 -18.95
N ALA A 7 -10.93 3.46 -18.60
CA ALA A 7 -10.13 2.78 -17.57
C ALA A 7 -8.65 2.61 -18.01
N ALA A 8 -8.41 2.28 -19.27
CA ALA A 8 -7.06 2.22 -19.84
C ALA A 8 -6.40 3.60 -19.97
N ALA A 9 -7.18 4.65 -20.28
CA ALA A 9 -6.68 6.02 -20.35
C ALA A 9 -6.34 6.60 -18.97
N LEU A 10 -7.08 6.23 -17.91
CA LEU A 10 -6.74 6.58 -16.52
C LEU A 10 -5.50 5.82 -16.03
N ALA A 11 -5.30 4.58 -16.47
CA ALA A 11 -4.08 3.81 -16.18
C ALA A 11 -2.83 4.39 -16.87
N MET A 12 -2.97 5.12 -17.99
CA MET A 12 -1.86 5.73 -18.73
C MET A 12 -1.43 7.12 -18.23
N ILE A 13 -2.09 7.69 -17.21
CA ILE A 13 -1.63 8.89 -16.48
C ILE A 13 -0.74 8.50 -15.28
N ALA A 14 -0.40 7.21 -15.15
CA ALA A 14 0.46 6.70 -14.10
C ALA A 14 1.91 7.19 -14.27
N LEU A 15 2.25 8.21 -13.48
CA LEU A 15 3.62 8.57 -13.11
C LEU A 15 4.41 7.34 -12.63
N PRO A 16 5.75 7.33 -12.69
CA PRO A 16 6.56 6.20 -12.24
C PRO A 16 6.23 5.85 -10.79
N SER A 17 5.91 4.58 -10.61
CA SER A 17 5.00 4.09 -9.59
C SER A 17 5.67 2.86 -8.93
N TYR A 18 5.91 2.86 -7.59
CA TYR A 18 6.66 1.84 -6.81
C TYR A 18 6.15 1.29 -5.37
N ALA A 19 5.11 0.43 -5.16
CA ALA A 19 4.51 -0.44 -4.09
C ALA A 19 4.53 -2.02 -4.11
N SER A 20 4.58 -2.62 -2.92
CA SER A 20 4.51 -4.07 -2.64
C SER A 20 3.11 -4.58 -2.25
N SER A 21 2.07 -4.12 -2.93
CA SER A 21 0.64 -4.33 -2.59
C SER A 21 0.15 -3.55 -1.37
N LEU A 22 -1.10 -3.11 -1.43
CA LEU A 22 -1.77 -2.41 -0.35
C LEU A 22 -2.06 -3.33 0.85
N PRO A 23 -2.01 -2.81 2.09
CA PRO A 23 -2.56 -3.53 3.23
C PRO A 23 -4.02 -3.93 2.97
N ASP A 24 -4.36 -5.20 3.22
CA ASP A 24 -5.68 -5.77 2.91
C ASP A 24 -6.62 -5.66 4.12
N ALA A 25 -7.81 -5.11 3.90
CA ALA A 25 -8.84 -4.99 4.91
C ALA A 25 -9.40 -6.35 5.41
N GLU A 26 -9.19 -7.46 4.68
CA GLU A 26 -9.73 -8.77 5.08
C GLU A 26 -8.96 -9.45 6.23
N ILE A 27 -7.77 -8.94 6.59
CA ILE A 27 -6.82 -9.55 7.53
C ILE A 27 -6.36 -10.94 7.04
N ALA A 28 -5.26 -10.97 6.31
CA ALA A 28 -4.60 -12.17 5.82
C ALA A 28 -3.10 -12.13 6.15
N GLN A 29 -2.50 -13.30 6.30
CA GLN A 29 -1.04 -13.41 6.32
C GLN A 29 -0.54 -13.42 4.88
N LYS A 30 0.35 -12.49 4.53
CA LYS A 30 0.91 -12.41 3.18
C LYS A 30 2.33 -11.88 3.14
N PHE A 31 3.06 -12.32 2.13
CA PHE A 31 4.32 -11.74 1.67
C PHE A 31 4.10 -11.15 0.28
N SER A 32 4.70 -10.01 0.01
CA SER A 32 4.49 -9.31 -1.26
C SER A 32 5.78 -8.74 -1.83
N VAL A 33 5.89 -8.82 -3.15
CA VAL A 33 7.00 -8.31 -3.96
C VAL A 33 6.44 -7.59 -5.18
N SER A 34 7.15 -6.61 -5.72
CA SER A 34 6.59 -5.69 -6.71
C SER A 34 7.61 -5.00 -7.58
N THR A 35 7.13 -4.34 -8.63
CA THR A 35 7.95 -3.77 -9.70
C THR A 35 8.79 -2.57 -9.30
N GLY A 36 8.46 -1.92 -8.19
CA GLY A 36 9.13 -0.75 -7.64
C GLY A 36 10.21 -1.09 -6.65
N PRO A 37 10.94 -2.15 -6.97
CA PRO A 37 11.46 -3.15 -6.05
C PRO A 37 11.03 -2.89 -4.60
N SER A 38 9.85 -3.32 -4.19
CA SER A 38 9.45 -3.19 -2.79
C SER A 38 8.98 -4.51 -2.21
N LEU A 39 9.09 -4.62 -0.89
CA LEU A 39 8.72 -5.81 -0.13
C LEU A 39 7.70 -5.43 0.93
N ALA A 40 6.72 -6.30 1.16
CA ALA A 40 5.82 -6.18 2.30
C ALA A 40 5.57 -7.53 2.94
N VAL A 41 5.31 -7.50 4.24
CA VAL A 41 4.84 -8.64 5.02
C VAL A 41 3.69 -8.17 5.88
N ASP A 42 2.63 -8.97 5.95
CA ASP A 42 1.53 -8.79 6.88
C ASP A 42 1.32 -10.11 7.64
N PHE A 43 1.26 -10.02 8.96
CA PHE A 43 1.06 -11.13 9.89
C PHE A 43 -0.29 -11.00 10.57
N LYS A 44 -1.06 -12.08 10.54
CA LYS A 44 -2.33 -12.15 11.26
C LYS A 44 -2.07 -12.35 12.75
N VAL A 45 -2.42 -11.36 13.56
CA VAL A 45 -2.32 -11.43 15.03
C VAL A 45 -3.59 -12.03 15.63
N SER A 46 -4.75 -11.75 15.03
CA SER A 46 -6.04 -12.30 15.44
C SER A 46 -7.00 -12.40 14.24
N PRO A 47 -8.19 -12.97 14.39
CA PRO A 47 -9.22 -12.94 13.33
C PRO A 47 -9.63 -11.54 12.85
N ARG A 48 -9.34 -10.50 13.65
CA ARG A 48 -9.68 -9.10 13.40
C ARG A 48 -8.49 -8.17 13.31
N ALA A 49 -7.26 -8.65 13.49
CA ALA A 49 -6.09 -7.77 13.53
C ALA A 49 -4.88 -8.35 12.81
N SER A 50 -4.12 -7.48 12.15
CA SER A 50 -2.80 -7.79 11.59
C SER A 50 -1.77 -6.72 11.92
N LEU A 51 -0.51 -7.15 11.95
CA LEU A 51 0.66 -6.29 11.97
C LEU A 51 1.39 -6.47 10.64
N GLY A 52 1.80 -5.39 10.02
CA GLY A 52 2.51 -5.43 8.76
C GLY A 52 3.67 -4.46 8.72
N ALA A 53 4.55 -4.66 7.76
CA ALA A 53 5.61 -3.73 7.44
C ALA A 53 5.88 -3.77 5.93
N SER A 54 6.30 -2.63 5.38
CA SER A 54 6.79 -2.57 4.00
C SER A 54 8.03 -1.69 3.88
N VAL A 55 8.81 -1.97 2.85
CA VAL A 55 9.98 -1.18 2.48
C VAL A 55 10.09 -1.11 0.96
N GLY A 56 10.19 0.11 0.43
CA GLY A 56 10.54 0.39 -0.94
C GLY A 56 12.05 0.36 -1.14
N SER A 57 12.53 -0.17 -2.26
CA SER A 57 13.97 -0.14 -2.58
C SER A 57 14.39 1.24 -3.08
N PRO A 58 15.56 1.72 -2.64
CA PRO A 58 16.13 2.96 -3.15
C PRO A 58 16.63 2.85 -4.61
N LEU A 59 16.85 1.63 -5.12
CA LEU A 59 17.63 1.37 -6.33
C LEU A 59 17.06 2.03 -7.61
N TYR A 60 15.75 2.29 -7.67
CA TYR A 60 15.11 2.82 -8.88
C TYR A 60 15.14 4.35 -8.99
N ARG A 61 15.41 5.06 -7.89
CA ARG A 61 15.51 6.53 -7.89
C ARG A 61 16.98 7.01 -7.93
N GLY A 62 17.91 6.09 -8.23
CA GLY A 62 19.36 6.28 -8.18
C GLY A 62 19.95 5.65 -6.90
N PHE A 63 21.24 5.27 -6.93
CA PHE A 63 21.96 4.61 -5.80
C PHE A 63 21.84 5.33 -4.44
N PHE A 64 21.39 6.59 -4.43
CA PHE A 64 21.26 7.46 -3.25
C PHE A 64 19.83 7.90 -2.94
N ALA A 65 18.84 7.39 -3.66
CA ALA A 65 17.47 7.70 -3.31
C ALA A 65 17.01 6.93 -2.08
N SER A 66 15.88 7.35 -1.54
CA SER A 66 15.38 6.83 -0.27
C SER A 66 14.15 5.98 -0.50
N GLY A 67 14.16 4.82 0.14
CA GLY A 67 13.03 3.90 0.19
C GLY A 67 12.06 4.34 1.27
N LEU A 68 10.83 4.65 0.88
CA LEU A 68 9.74 4.83 1.82
C LEU A 68 9.51 3.49 2.55
N TYR A 69 9.21 3.54 3.85
CA TYR A 69 8.92 2.36 4.65
C TYR A 69 7.72 2.62 5.55
N ASP A 70 7.07 1.57 6.00
CA ASP A 70 6.03 1.63 7.03
C ASP A 70 6.04 0.39 7.93
N VAL A 71 5.55 0.59 9.14
CA VAL A 71 5.08 -0.45 10.05
C VAL A 71 3.67 -0.09 10.45
N ARG A 72 2.74 -1.03 10.30
CA ARG A 72 1.30 -0.77 10.38
C ARG A 72 0.60 -1.82 11.20
N PHE A 73 -0.49 -1.40 11.83
CA PHE A 73 -1.48 -2.22 12.48
C PHE A 73 -2.82 -2.01 11.80
N LEU A 74 -3.48 -3.11 11.44
CA LEU A 74 -4.84 -3.09 10.91
C LEU A 74 -5.80 -3.72 11.91
N TYR A 75 -6.97 -3.11 12.05
CA TYR A 75 -8.08 -3.66 12.82
C TYR A 75 -9.38 -3.66 12.00
N LYS A 76 -9.95 -4.84 11.79
CA LYS A 76 -11.15 -5.06 10.99
C LYS A 76 -12.41 -4.72 11.77
N PHE A 77 -13.14 -3.73 11.28
CA PHE A 77 -14.42 -3.28 11.84
C PHE A 77 -15.61 -3.98 11.18
N VAL A 78 -15.60 -4.08 9.85
CA VAL A 78 -16.71 -4.59 9.06
C VAL A 78 -16.21 -5.72 8.18
N ASN A 79 -16.98 -6.80 8.10
CA ASN A 79 -16.77 -7.89 7.16
C ASN A 79 -18.13 -8.52 6.82
N GLU A 80 -18.82 -7.91 5.86
CA GLU A 80 -20.18 -8.28 5.48
C GLU A 80 -20.19 -8.75 4.02
N GLY A 81 -20.28 -10.07 3.86
CA GLY A 81 -20.32 -10.72 2.55
C GLY A 81 -19.08 -10.42 1.71
N LYS A 82 -19.22 -9.49 0.76
CA LYS A 82 -18.18 -9.12 -0.21
C LYS A 82 -17.36 -7.90 0.21
N PHE A 83 -17.74 -7.19 1.27
CA PHE A 83 -17.14 -5.93 1.65
C PHE A 83 -16.49 -6.00 3.03
N ALA A 84 -15.26 -5.49 3.14
CA ALA A 84 -14.58 -5.36 4.41
C ALA A 84 -13.97 -3.96 4.60
N VAL A 85 -13.95 -3.52 5.85
CA VAL A 85 -13.36 -2.24 6.27
C VAL A 85 -12.48 -2.49 7.49
N SER A 86 -11.26 -1.99 7.43
CA SER A 86 -10.31 -1.98 8.53
C SER A 86 -9.81 -0.57 8.80
N GLY A 87 -9.61 -0.26 10.09
CA GLY A 87 -8.80 0.89 10.49
C GLY A 87 -7.33 0.55 10.36
N LEU A 88 -6.53 1.55 9.98
CA LEU A 88 -5.09 1.45 9.88
C LEU A 88 -4.45 2.53 10.74
N ILE A 89 -3.46 2.15 11.53
CA ILE A 89 -2.55 3.06 12.23
C ILE A 89 -1.14 2.52 12.14
N GLY A 90 -0.15 3.38 11.97
CA GLY A 90 1.22 2.96 11.79
C GLY A 90 2.21 4.09 11.94
N ALA A 91 3.47 3.74 11.71
CA ALA A 91 4.55 4.67 11.51
C ALA A 91 5.10 4.50 10.10
N ALA A 92 5.37 5.61 9.43
CA ALA A 92 5.94 5.63 8.09
C ALA A 92 7.16 6.55 8.07
N GLY A 93 8.09 6.31 7.15
CA GLY A 93 9.28 7.13 7.03
C GLY A 93 9.87 7.12 5.63
N ASN A 94 10.63 8.15 5.34
CA ASN A 94 11.49 8.25 4.17
C ASN A 94 12.87 8.75 4.60
N PRO A 95 13.87 7.87 4.80
CA PRO A 95 15.12 8.25 5.45
C PRO A 95 15.99 9.22 4.62
N GLY A 96 15.65 9.46 3.35
CA GLY A 96 16.02 10.65 2.55
C GLY A 96 17.36 11.31 2.83
N PHE A 97 18.46 10.54 2.90
CA PHE A 97 19.73 11.04 3.42
C PHE A 97 20.36 12.18 2.58
N ASN A 98 19.94 12.36 1.32
CA ASN A 98 20.59 13.31 0.39
C ASN A 98 19.71 14.45 -0.16
N ASN A 99 18.39 14.46 0.04
CA ASN A 99 17.52 15.34 -0.75
C ASN A 99 16.79 16.45 0.04
N GLY A 100 16.97 16.58 1.36
CA GLY A 100 16.23 17.55 2.19
C GLY A 100 14.70 17.28 2.28
N TYR A 101 14.22 16.31 1.51
CA TYR A 101 12.87 15.74 1.47
C TYR A 101 12.82 14.35 2.14
N GLY A 102 13.69 14.12 3.12
CA GLY A 102 13.59 12.98 4.01
C GLY A 102 12.75 13.35 5.23
N TYR A 103 11.90 12.44 5.68
CA TYR A 103 11.36 12.49 7.04
C TYR A 103 11.71 11.16 7.69
N PRO A 104 12.52 11.15 8.76
CA PRO A 104 13.02 9.90 9.32
C PRO A 104 11.86 9.02 9.79
N ILE A 105 10.81 9.61 10.36
CA ILE A 105 9.62 8.92 10.85
C ILE A 105 8.44 9.89 10.96
N GLY A 106 7.23 9.36 10.82
CA GLY A 106 5.94 10.01 11.01
C GLY A 106 4.89 8.98 11.40
N VAL A 107 3.71 9.45 11.76
CA VAL A 107 2.54 8.58 11.98
C VAL A 107 1.70 8.51 10.71
N GLU A 108 1.13 7.34 10.45
CA GLU A 108 0.07 7.19 9.46
C GLU A 108 -1.20 6.65 10.09
N ALA A 109 -2.34 7.12 9.61
CA ALA A 109 -3.65 6.68 10.07
C ALA A 109 -4.68 6.80 8.95
N GLY A 110 -5.65 5.88 8.93
CA GLY A 110 -6.69 5.90 7.92
C GLY A 110 -7.57 4.66 7.91
N VAL A 111 -8.17 4.42 6.75
CA VAL A 111 -9.05 3.27 6.52
C VAL A 111 -8.60 2.49 5.29
N ALA A 112 -8.63 1.17 5.43
CA ALA A 112 -8.46 0.22 4.34
C ALA A 112 -9.81 -0.42 4.02
N MET A 113 -10.16 -0.49 2.74
CA MET A 113 -11.40 -1.08 2.26
C MET A 113 -11.09 -2.13 1.21
N SER A 114 -11.83 -3.24 1.23
CA SER A 114 -11.79 -4.25 0.18
C SER A 114 -13.19 -4.65 -0.26
N PHE A 115 -13.32 -4.95 -1.55
CA PHE A 115 -14.56 -5.40 -2.18
C PHE A 115 -14.28 -6.56 -3.13
N LYS A 116 -14.85 -7.73 -2.83
CA LYS A 116 -14.79 -8.93 -3.68
C LYS A 116 -15.82 -8.84 -4.80
N PHE A 117 -15.36 -8.57 -6.02
CA PHE A 117 -16.22 -8.63 -7.20
C PHE A 117 -16.63 -10.09 -7.48
N THR A 118 -15.63 -10.97 -7.51
CA THR A 118 -15.73 -12.43 -7.68
C THR A 118 -14.82 -13.14 -6.65
N PRO A 119 -14.82 -14.48 -6.57
CA PRO A 119 -13.84 -15.21 -5.74
C PRO A 119 -12.38 -14.94 -6.12
N GLU A 120 -12.12 -14.57 -7.37
CA GLU A 120 -10.79 -14.31 -7.94
C GLU A 120 -10.43 -12.83 -7.95
N PHE A 121 -11.41 -11.92 -8.08
CA PHE A 121 -11.17 -10.48 -8.22
C PHE A 121 -11.58 -9.70 -6.99
N THR A 122 -10.61 -8.96 -6.43
CA THR A 122 -10.81 -8.07 -5.26
C THR A 122 -10.34 -6.66 -5.59
N GLY A 123 -11.20 -5.66 -5.41
CA GLY A 123 -10.79 -4.25 -5.43
C GLY A 123 -10.42 -3.79 -4.01
N ARG A 124 -9.41 -2.93 -3.90
CA ARG A 124 -8.98 -2.36 -2.62
C ARG A 124 -8.76 -0.87 -2.75
N LEU A 125 -9.12 -0.13 -1.70
CA LEU A 125 -8.96 1.31 -1.59
C LEU A 125 -8.53 1.66 -0.16
N ASN A 126 -7.38 2.30 -0.02
CA ASN A 126 -6.84 2.74 1.25
C ASN A 126 -6.74 4.26 1.27
N LEU A 127 -7.45 4.89 2.20
CA LEU A 127 -7.43 6.33 2.43
C LEU A 127 -6.64 6.56 3.72
N VAL A 128 -5.33 6.78 3.57
CA VAL A 128 -4.39 6.89 4.69
C VAL A 128 -3.65 8.23 4.59
N GLY A 129 -3.74 9.03 5.65
CA GLY A 129 -2.96 10.24 5.81
C GLY A 129 -1.70 9.97 6.62
N SER A 130 -0.65 10.75 6.40
CA SER A 130 0.57 10.70 7.21
C SER A 130 1.00 12.08 7.70
N VAL A 131 1.54 12.13 8.91
CA VAL A 131 2.09 13.33 9.55
C VAL A 131 3.53 13.02 9.98
N PRO A 132 4.54 13.69 9.39
CA PRO A 132 5.93 13.49 9.80
C PRO A 132 6.19 14.07 11.20
N PHE A 133 7.05 13.44 12.00
CA PHE A 133 7.52 14.01 13.25
C PHE A 133 8.57 15.12 12.98
N ALA A 134 8.60 16.14 13.84
CA ALA A 134 9.38 17.36 13.67
C ALA A 134 10.89 17.08 13.44
N GLY A 135 11.47 17.74 12.43
CA GLY A 135 12.86 17.57 12.01
C GLY A 135 13.09 17.68 10.50
N SER A 136 12.03 17.63 9.69
CA SER A 136 12.12 17.92 8.25
C SER A 136 11.77 19.39 8.00
N ALA A 137 12.75 20.16 7.53
CA ALA A 137 12.69 21.62 7.49
C ALA A 137 11.68 22.22 6.48
N ASN A 138 10.96 21.40 5.69
CA ASN A 138 10.19 21.86 4.53
C ASN A 138 8.92 21.01 4.23
N TYR A 139 8.16 20.57 5.23
CA TYR A 139 6.99 19.72 4.98
C TYR A 139 5.65 20.37 5.29
N ASP A 140 4.81 20.45 4.26
CA ASP A 140 3.36 20.62 4.39
C ASP A 140 2.81 19.52 5.29
N PHE A 141 2.13 19.91 6.36
CA PHE A 141 1.66 19.06 7.46
C PHE A 141 0.66 17.95 7.05
N PHE A 142 0.26 17.88 5.79
CA PHE A 142 -0.68 16.89 5.27
C PHE A 142 -0.24 16.36 3.90
N ARG A 143 0.47 15.22 3.90
CA ARG A 143 0.61 14.42 2.67
C ARG A 143 -0.37 13.25 2.71
N PHE A 144 -1.30 13.26 1.75
CA PHE A 144 -2.19 12.14 1.43
C PHE A 144 -1.48 10.98 0.70
N VAL A 145 -0.14 10.95 0.75
CA VAL A 145 0.70 9.98 0.05
C VAL A 145 1.41 9.11 1.09
N ALA A 146 0.68 8.65 2.10
CA ALA A 146 1.20 7.67 3.05
C ALA A 146 1.52 6.36 2.31
N PRO A 147 2.59 5.63 2.65
CA PRO A 147 2.92 4.36 1.99
C PRO A 147 1.73 3.39 1.83
N SER A 148 0.88 3.34 2.86
CA SER A 148 -0.31 2.48 2.91
C SER A 148 -1.53 3.00 2.15
N SER A 149 -1.49 4.21 1.58
CA SER A 149 -2.60 4.84 0.82
C SER A 149 -2.59 4.39 -0.65
N GLY A 150 -3.75 4.24 -1.30
CA GLY A 150 -3.79 3.85 -2.70
C GLY A 150 -5.07 3.15 -3.15
N ILE A 151 -5.08 2.69 -4.40
CA ILE A 151 -6.13 1.86 -4.99
C ILE A 151 -5.49 0.71 -5.78
N GLU A 152 -6.01 -0.51 -5.67
CA GLU A 152 -5.55 -1.64 -6.47
C GLU A 152 -6.68 -2.63 -6.79
N ILE A 153 -6.47 -3.45 -7.82
CA ILE A 153 -7.23 -4.66 -8.10
C ILE A 153 -6.33 -5.88 -7.97
N GLY A 154 -6.75 -6.87 -7.20
CA GLY A 154 -6.12 -8.18 -7.05
C GLY A 154 -6.83 -9.24 -7.89
N TYR A 155 -6.05 -10.06 -8.58
CA TYR A 155 -6.47 -11.29 -9.27
C TYR A 155 -5.79 -12.50 -8.63
N ARG A 156 -6.60 -13.35 -8.01
CA ARG A 156 -6.15 -14.55 -7.29
C ARG A 156 -6.17 -15.77 -8.20
N PHE A 157 -4.99 -16.26 -8.58
CA PHE A 157 -4.85 -17.46 -9.42
C PHE A 157 -5.28 -18.72 -8.67
N ASN A 158 -4.94 -18.79 -7.39
CA ASN A 158 -5.25 -19.88 -6.48
C ASN A 158 -5.18 -19.39 -5.03
N ARG A 159 -5.36 -20.28 -4.05
CA ARG A 159 -5.36 -19.89 -2.62
C ARG A 159 -4.05 -19.25 -2.14
N THR A 160 -2.95 -19.44 -2.86
CA THR A 160 -1.61 -19.00 -2.48
C THR A 160 -1.17 -17.74 -3.22
N PHE A 161 -1.46 -17.61 -4.51
CA PHE A 161 -0.91 -16.52 -5.33
C PHE A 161 -1.98 -15.54 -5.80
N GLU A 162 -1.66 -14.25 -5.70
CA GLU A 162 -2.48 -13.16 -6.20
C GLU A 162 -1.60 -12.09 -6.88
N LEU A 163 -1.98 -11.71 -8.11
CA LEU A 163 -1.38 -10.58 -8.82
C LEU A 163 -2.18 -9.32 -8.51
N THR A 164 -1.52 -8.19 -8.31
CA THR A 164 -2.15 -6.89 -8.08
C THR A 164 -1.76 -5.89 -9.14
N LEU A 165 -2.72 -5.05 -9.53
CA LEU A 165 -2.56 -3.93 -10.45
C LEU A 165 -3.17 -2.67 -9.80
N GLY A 166 -2.41 -1.60 -9.62
CA GLY A 166 -2.89 -0.44 -8.86
C GLY A 166 -1.94 0.76 -8.81
N GLY A 167 -2.09 1.54 -7.75
CA GLY A 167 -1.23 2.68 -7.41
C GLY A 167 -1.32 2.93 -5.92
N ASN A 168 -0.19 3.11 -5.23
CA ASN A 168 -0.18 3.45 -3.81
C ASN A 168 0.77 4.62 -3.47
N GLY A 169 0.95 4.97 -2.19
CA GLY A 169 1.83 6.08 -1.77
C GLY A 169 3.33 5.84 -1.97
N GLN A 170 3.75 4.59 -2.11
CA GLN A 170 5.08 4.19 -2.57
C GLN A 170 5.18 4.29 -4.10
N GLY A 171 4.07 3.95 -4.76
CA GLY A 171 3.71 4.27 -6.12
C GLY A 171 3.19 3.10 -6.96
N ASP A 172 3.41 1.80 -6.67
CA ASP A 172 3.54 0.71 -7.72
C ASP A 172 2.31 0.52 -8.52
N VAL A 173 2.60 0.08 -9.74
CA VAL A 173 1.63 -0.47 -10.64
C VAL A 173 1.38 -1.96 -10.38
N LEU A 174 2.41 -2.78 -10.18
CA LEU A 174 2.27 -4.25 -10.20
C LEU A 174 2.91 -4.92 -8.98
N GLY A 175 2.18 -5.86 -8.38
CA GLY A 175 2.65 -6.65 -7.24
C GLY A 175 2.23 -8.12 -7.29
N LEU A 176 3.03 -9.00 -6.72
CA LEU A 176 2.74 -10.40 -6.49
C LEU A 176 2.63 -10.65 -4.99
N ASN A 177 1.50 -11.19 -4.56
CA ASN A 177 1.20 -11.58 -3.19
C ASN A 177 1.24 -13.10 -3.05
N VAL A 178 1.88 -13.56 -1.97
CA VAL A 178 1.92 -14.95 -1.51
C VAL A 178 1.17 -15.02 -0.18
N HIS A 179 0.04 -15.71 -0.16
CA HIS A 179 -0.83 -15.90 0.99
C HIS A 179 -0.50 -17.22 1.72
N PHE A 180 -0.56 -17.18 3.05
CA PHE A 180 -0.32 -18.32 3.95
C PHE A 180 -1.52 -18.63 4.83
#